data_AF-A0AA88Y5T0-F1
#
_entry.id   AF-A0AA88Y5T0-F1
#
_cell.length_a   1.000
_cell.length_b   1.000
_cell.length_c   1.000
_cell.angle_alpha   90.00
_cell.angle_beta   90.00
_cell.angle_gamma   90.00
#
_symmetry.space_group_name_H-M   'P 1'
#
loop_
_entity.id
_entity.type
_entity.pdbx_description
1 polymer ?
#
loop_
_entity_poly.entity_id
_entity_poly.type
_entity_poly.pdbx_seq_one_letter_code
_entity_poly.pdbx_strand_id
1 'polypeptide(L)'
;MSNRFPNPRSLILPLWTGISMEKLGKDTFQSFSERIANVNIDVIHKIKQYDDTPEESGTHFGEALDQWIELNCTEHFTNFRHEISDQVQSFTQLVHHENEIVKALHKHLRVPQSLAYEPLLDLLVQLARDLQKDFYRHFQDFFELLVELLGKNHQDTELLEKLFSTLSYLFKFLWRYLVNDIKNVYKYFSKLLEQQYQIYIRNFAAESFAFLMRKVKNHGELFDFLFSTLRDAPETAEGMGRLMFEMMKGVSKQFHSCTEKVFPILLSKLGECQAVKKVTKLPWEQVTEAVSHTFQAMAKHTNRDSSSIIWSLLLNFIDQMHKTLIKSPKKEKSKAAVHLSRILKLTSDWLSHRHGYIIADPDNIAKSLLLLVEDKSLPIDTGEVLIETVTSLLVSVQSKISVNVTAKLVSAVFKTEYTVHIMLNFSKSLIDLPIFEKDVIPSLLSYIKTCSHREDPEFRTHVLNHLTDVLMQKAPAPSDGSQLENRESYVLDFGSDDSFPLYVWDKVQSIETKTLDRREAERLWSSLVCLPHIRKKYYRSELKVGLSAYRTSITKALLHYV
;
A
#
# COMPACT_ATOMS: atom_id res chain seq x y z
N MET A 1 -13.59 -15.30 47.79
CA MET A 1 -14.29 -14.02 48.07
C MET A 1 -13.29 -12.88 47.92
N SER A 2 -13.70 -11.84 47.20
CA SER A 2 -13.09 -10.50 46.99
C SER A 2 -11.66 -10.37 46.45
N ASN A 3 -11.58 -10.16 45.13
CA ASN A 3 -10.53 -9.44 44.42
C ASN A 3 -10.56 -7.93 44.76
N ARG A 4 -9.40 -7.30 44.97
CA ARG A 4 -9.17 -5.87 44.73
C ARG A 4 -7.74 -5.67 44.22
N PHE A 5 -7.60 -5.26 42.97
CA PHE A 5 -6.39 -4.62 42.45
C PHE A 5 -6.64 -3.10 42.39
N PRO A 6 -5.64 -2.26 42.70
CA PRO A 6 -5.76 -0.81 42.55
C PRO A 6 -5.40 -0.36 41.13
N ASN A 7 -6.01 0.77 40.77
CA ASN A 7 -5.82 1.59 39.58
C ASN A 7 -4.38 2.15 39.51
N PRO A 8 -3.84 2.42 38.31
CA PRO A 8 -3.65 3.84 37.97
C PRO A 8 -3.99 4.21 36.52
N ARG A 9 -4.77 5.29 36.41
CA ARG A 9 -4.89 6.14 35.22
C ARG A 9 -3.54 6.79 34.94
N SER A 10 -3.06 6.69 33.70
CA SER A 10 -2.62 7.80 32.84
C SER A 10 -1.71 7.26 31.72
N LEU A 11 -2.11 7.43 30.46
CA LEU A 11 -1.39 8.22 29.45
C LEU A 11 -1.96 7.95 28.03
N ILE A 12 -2.79 8.91 27.58
CA ILE A 12 -2.73 9.60 26.27
C ILE A 12 -3.06 8.80 24.97
N LEU A 13 -4.32 8.92 24.55
CA LEU A 13 -4.79 9.24 23.17
C LEU A 13 -4.35 10.68 22.79
N PRO A 14 -4.29 11.15 21.52
CA PRO A 14 -5.33 10.92 20.49
C PRO A 14 -4.87 10.88 19.01
N LEU A 15 -5.73 10.35 18.12
CA LEU A 15 -6.02 10.89 16.77
C LEU A 15 -7.14 10.05 16.11
N TRP A 16 -8.35 10.18 16.63
CA TRP A 16 -9.60 9.99 15.89
C TRP A 16 -10.59 11.00 16.48
N THR A 17 -10.59 12.23 15.95
CA THR A 17 -11.71 13.14 16.17
C THR A 17 -12.86 12.68 15.29
N GLY A 18 -13.95 12.26 15.93
CA GLY A 18 -15.25 12.09 15.29
C GLY A 18 -15.85 10.70 15.46
N ILE A 19 -16.43 10.46 16.64
CA ILE A 19 -17.37 9.38 17.00
C ILE A 19 -16.70 8.03 17.36
N SER A 20 -16.31 7.91 18.64
CA SER A 20 -16.30 6.62 19.34
C SER A 20 -17.69 6.39 19.93
N MET A 21 -18.39 5.36 19.45
CA MET A 21 -19.43 4.68 20.20
C MET A 21 -18.91 3.29 20.56
N GLU A 22 -18.28 3.17 21.73
CA GLU A 22 -18.05 1.86 22.36
C GLU A 22 -18.76 1.81 23.71
N LYS A 23 -19.90 1.10 23.68
CA LYS A 23 -20.50 0.19 24.68
C LYS A 23 -21.96 0.52 25.01
N LEU A 24 -22.86 -0.13 24.28
CA LEU A 24 -24.05 -0.88 24.76
C LEU A 24 -24.75 -1.46 23.53
N GLY A 25 -25.42 -2.61 23.68
CA GLY A 25 -25.79 -3.50 22.56
C GLY A 25 -26.75 -2.95 21.50
N LYS A 26 -26.74 -3.65 20.36
CA LYS A 26 -27.62 -3.64 19.18
C LYS A 26 -27.30 -2.71 17.99
N ASP A 27 -26.71 -1.52 18.15
CA ASP A 27 -26.60 -0.58 17.01
C ASP A 27 -25.15 -0.14 16.70
N THR A 28 -24.34 -1.04 16.14
CA THR A 28 -23.10 -0.66 15.44
C THR A 28 -23.42 -0.30 13.99
N PHE A 29 -22.99 0.88 13.53
CA PHE A 29 -23.16 1.31 12.14
C PHE A 29 -22.59 0.26 11.17
N GLN A 30 -23.47 -0.32 10.36
CA GLN A 30 -23.07 -1.28 9.33
C GLN A 30 -22.58 -0.53 8.08
N SER A 31 -21.38 -0.90 7.62
CA SER A 31 -20.84 -0.49 6.32
C SER A 31 -21.76 -0.91 5.17
N PHE A 32 -21.62 -0.28 4.00
CA PHE A 32 -22.45 -0.64 2.84
C PHE A 32 -22.22 -2.09 2.42
N SER A 33 -20.96 -2.56 2.47
CA SER A 33 -20.63 -3.95 2.18
C SER A 33 -21.30 -4.93 3.14
N GLU A 34 -21.34 -4.61 4.43
CA GLU A 34 -22.06 -5.41 5.45
C GLU A 34 -23.57 -5.38 5.20
N ARG A 35 -24.14 -4.21 4.89
CA ARG A 35 -25.57 -4.07 4.57
C ARG A 35 -25.93 -4.94 3.36
N ILE A 36 -25.21 -4.81 2.24
CA ILE A 36 -25.40 -5.67 1.06
C ILE A 36 -25.32 -7.16 1.40
N ALA A 37 -24.33 -7.57 2.21
CA ALA A 37 -24.18 -8.97 2.62
C ALA A 37 -25.35 -9.45 3.50
N ASN A 38 -25.87 -8.58 4.37
CA ASN A 38 -27.04 -8.83 5.21
C ASN A 38 -28.35 -8.81 4.43
N VAL A 39 -28.39 -8.22 3.23
CA VAL A 39 -29.58 -8.26 2.38
C VAL A 39 -29.80 -9.69 1.86
N ASN A 40 -30.45 -10.51 2.67
CA ASN A 40 -30.63 -11.94 2.45
C ASN A 40 -31.30 -12.23 1.08
N ILE A 41 -30.75 -13.17 0.31
CA ILE A 41 -31.26 -13.61 -1.02
C ILE A 41 -32.04 -14.93 -0.91
N ASP A 42 -32.14 -15.53 0.28
CA ASP A 42 -32.88 -16.79 0.47
C ASP A 42 -34.40 -16.62 0.37
N VAL A 43 -34.88 -16.43 -0.87
CA VAL A 43 -36.25 -16.70 -1.31
C VAL A 43 -36.44 -18.20 -1.59
N ILE A 44 -35.39 -19.03 -1.53
CA ILE A 44 -35.51 -20.46 -1.82
C ILE A 44 -35.40 -21.35 -0.55
N HIS A 45 -34.78 -20.92 0.55
CA HIS A 45 -34.56 -21.82 1.72
C HIS A 45 -34.98 -21.26 3.10
N LYS A 46 -35.72 -20.14 3.18
CA LYS A 46 -36.42 -19.77 4.42
C LYS A 46 -37.79 -20.44 4.50
N ILE A 47 -37.79 -21.73 4.85
CA ILE A 47 -38.94 -22.36 5.49
C ILE A 47 -39.02 -21.82 6.92
N LYS A 48 -39.75 -20.71 7.09
CA LYS A 48 -40.54 -20.39 8.29
C LYS A 48 -41.77 -19.60 7.84
N GLN A 49 -42.81 -20.36 7.44
CA GLN A 49 -44.24 -20.03 7.51
C GLN A 49 -44.59 -18.54 7.38
N TYR A 50 -44.58 -18.02 6.15
CA TYR A 50 -45.61 -17.16 5.54
C TYR A 50 -45.30 -17.18 4.03
N ASP A 51 -46.29 -17.51 3.20
CA ASP A 51 -46.15 -17.61 1.75
C ASP A 51 -45.70 -16.26 1.16
N ASP A 52 -44.44 -16.15 0.73
CA ASP A 52 -43.80 -14.92 0.21
C ASP A 52 -43.73 -14.91 -1.33
N THR A 53 -44.55 -15.73 -1.98
CA THR A 53 -44.92 -15.57 -3.39
C THR A 53 -46.22 -14.79 -3.43
N PRO A 54 -46.28 -13.64 -4.13
CA PRO A 54 -47.54 -12.95 -4.37
C PRO A 54 -48.59 -13.95 -4.85
N GLU A 55 -49.81 -13.89 -4.30
CA GLU A 55 -50.96 -14.56 -4.92
C GLU A 55 -50.95 -14.24 -6.42
N GLU A 56 -51.23 -15.22 -7.28
CA GLU A 56 -50.81 -15.41 -8.70
C GLU A 56 -50.97 -14.22 -9.70
N SER A 57 -51.27 -12.99 -9.26
CA SER A 57 -51.39 -11.74 -10.02
C SER A 57 -50.80 -10.48 -9.35
N GLY A 58 -50.27 -10.56 -8.12
CA GLY A 58 -49.79 -9.40 -7.33
C GLY A 58 -48.40 -8.86 -7.72
N THR A 59 -48.10 -7.63 -7.30
CA THR A 59 -46.77 -7.00 -7.44
C THR A 59 -46.18 -6.70 -6.07
N HIS A 60 -44.85 -6.76 -5.92
CA HIS A 60 -44.23 -6.39 -4.65
C HIS A 60 -44.48 -4.92 -4.29
N PHE A 61 -44.56 -4.05 -5.30
CA PHE A 61 -44.94 -2.66 -5.11
C PHE A 61 -46.37 -2.52 -4.55
N GLY A 62 -47.32 -3.26 -5.10
CA GLY A 62 -48.72 -3.25 -4.66
C GLY A 62 -48.86 -3.74 -3.21
N GLU A 63 -48.24 -4.87 -2.88
CA GLU A 63 -48.24 -5.43 -1.52
C GLU A 63 -47.66 -4.46 -0.50
N ALA A 64 -46.52 -3.84 -0.81
CA ALA A 64 -45.92 -2.84 0.06
C ALA A 64 -46.79 -1.58 0.18
N LEU A 65 -47.45 -1.15 -0.90
CA LEU A 65 -48.35 -0.01 -0.85
C LEU A 65 -49.54 -0.27 0.09
N ASP A 66 -50.17 -1.43 -0.02
CA ASP A 66 -51.28 -1.83 0.84
C ASP A 66 -50.84 -1.89 2.31
N GLN A 67 -49.65 -2.44 2.58
CA GLN A 67 -49.07 -2.43 3.92
C GLN A 67 -48.86 -1.00 4.45
N TRP A 68 -48.28 -0.10 3.65
CA TRP A 68 -48.01 1.27 4.08
C TRP A 68 -49.27 2.12 4.22
N ILE A 69 -50.34 1.79 3.48
CA ILE A 69 -51.67 2.37 3.67
C ILE A 69 -52.21 2.10 5.09
N GLU A 70 -51.94 0.92 5.64
CA GLU A 70 -52.33 0.58 7.01
C GLU A 70 -51.42 1.21 8.06
N LEU A 71 -50.12 1.35 7.76
CA LEU A 71 -49.11 1.77 8.74
C LEU A 71 -48.86 3.29 8.81
N ASN A 72 -49.07 4.03 7.71
CA ASN A 72 -48.70 5.44 7.63
C ASN A 72 -49.91 6.34 7.28
N CYS A 73 -50.34 7.15 8.24
CA CYS A 73 -51.43 8.11 8.05
C CYS A 73 -50.95 9.56 7.92
N THR A 74 -49.69 9.78 7.54
CA THR A 74 -49.15 11.14 7.38
C THR A 74 -49.75 11.83 6.16
N GLU A 75 -49.88 13.15 6.22
CA GLU A 75 -50.37 13.95 5.08
C GLU A 75 -49.47 13.77 3.85
N HIS A 76 -48.14 13.71 4.05
CA HIS A 76 -47.18 13.49 2.98
C HIS A 76 -47.41 12.17 2.25
N PHE A 77 -47.63 11.07 2.98
CA PHE A 77 -47.90 9.76 2.35
C PHE A 77 -49.28 9.71 1.71
N THR A 78 -50.29 10.31 2.34
CA THR A 78 -51.65 10.39 1.81
C THR A 78 -51.68 11.14 0.48
N ASN A 79 -50.93 12.24 0.36
CA ASN A 79 -50.80 13.01 -0.88
C ASN A 79 -50.11 12.18 -2.00
N PHE A 80 -49.06 11.43 -1.66
CA PHE A 80 -48.43 10.52 -2.63
C PHE A 80 -49.40 9.44 -3.10
N ARG A 81 -50.11 8.79 -2.16
CA ARG A 81 -51.09 7.74 -2.48
C ARG A 81 -52.17 8.25 -3.42
N HIS A 82 -52.74 9.43 -3.16
CA HIS A 82 -53.77 10.01 -4.03
C HIS A 82 -53.31 10.21 -5.48
N GLU A 83 -52.01 10.42 -5.70
CA GLU A 83 -51.46 10.56 -7.05
C GLU A 83 -51.30 9.21 -7.78
N ILE A 84 -51.22 8.08 -7.07
CA ILE A 84 -50.92 6.76 -7.66
C ILE A 84 -52.02 5.69 -7.45
N SER A 85 -53.07 5.99 -6.67
CA SER A 85 -54.04 5.03 -6.09
C SER A 85 -54.75 4.10 -7.07
N ASP A 86 -54.82 4.45 -8.36
CA ASP A 86 -55.55 3.68 -9.39
C ASP A 86 -54.62 2.97 -10.38
N GLN A 87 -53.31 3.02 -10.16
CA GLN A 87 -52.30 2.74 -11.20
C GLN A 87 -51.47 1.46 -10.98
N VAL A 88 -51.72 0.71 -9.90
CA VAL A 88 -50.71 -0.26 -9.37
C VAL A 88 -51.27 -1.62 -8.92
N GLN A 89 -52.52 -1.95 -9.27
CA GLN A 89 -53.16 -3.20 -8.79
C GLN A 89 -52.68 -4.46 -9.52
N SER A 90 -51.98 -4.32 -10.65
CA SER A 90 -51.41 -5.44 -11.40
C SER A 90 -50.08 -5.05 -12.01
N PHE A 91 -49.24 -6.05 -12.35
CA PHE A 91 -47.96 -5.80 -13.02
C PHE A 91 -48.12 -5.04 -14.35
N THR A 92 -49.18 -5.35 -15.12
CA THR A 92 -49.46 -4.65 -16.38
C THR A 92 -49.74 -3.16 -16.14
N GLN A 93 -50.50 -2.82 -15.10
CA GLN A 93 -50.73 -1.42 -14.74
C GLN A 93 -49.45 -0.75 -14.24
N LEU A 94 -48.65 -1.44 -13.41
CA LEU A 94 -47.37 -0.94 -12.91
C LEU A 94 -46.43 -0.54 -14.07
N VAL A 95 -46.33 -1.39 -15.10
CA VAL A 95 -45.54 -1.09 -16.32
C VAL A 95 -46.17 0.03 -17.14
N HIS A 96 -47.50 0.03 -17.32
CA HIS A 96 -48.21 1.06 -18.10
C HIS A 96 -48.05 2.46 -17.49
N HIS A 97 -48.11 2.57 -16.16
CA HIS A 97 -48.06 3.82 -15.40
C HIS A 97 -46.68 4.12 -14.81
N GLU A 98 -45.62 3.38 -15.21
CA GLU A 98 -44.26 3.52 -14.67
C GLU A 98 -43.80 4.98 -14.60
N ASN A 99 -43.99 5.75 -15.68
CA ASN A 99 -43.56 7.14 -15.74
C ASN A 99 -44.29 8.04 -14.73
N GLU A 100 -45.56 7.77 -14.45
CA GLU A 100 -46.38 8.56 -13.52
C GLU A 100 -45.95 8.25 -12.08
N ILE A 101 -45.78 6.97 -11.76
CA ILE A 101 -45.31 6.50 -10.45
C ILE A 101 -43.89 7.02 -10.17
N VAL A 102 -42.98 6.94 -11.16
CA VAL A 102 -41.61 7.47 -11.04
C VAL A 102 -41.63 8.97 -10.77
N LYS A 103 -42.46 9.75 -11.48
CA LYS A 103 -42.60 11.19 -11.25
C LYS A 103 -43.16 11.49 -9.85
N ALA A 104 -44.16 10.75 -9.40
CA ALA A 104 -44.73 10.89 -8.06
C ALA A 104 -43.68 10.61 -6.99
N LEU A 105 -42.95 9.48 -7.06
CA LEU A 105 -41.86 9.17 -6.14
C LEU A 105 -40.80 10.27 -6.12
N HIS A 106 -40.37 10.75 -7.30
CA HIS A 106 -39.39 11.83 -7.41
C HIS A 106 -39.85 13.14 -6.78
N LYS A 107 -41.14 13.47 -6.92
CA LYS A 107 -41.76 14.67 -6.35
C LYS A 107 -41.81 14.57 -4.83
N HIS A 108 -42.34 13.47 -4.31
CA HIS A 108 -42.61 13.30 -2.88
C HIS A 108 -41.35 13.04 -2.06
N LEU A 109 -40.33 12.37 -2.62
CA LEU A 109 -39.00 12.24 -1.98
C LEU A 109 -38.24 13.57 -1.88
N ARG A 110 -38.60 14.60 -2.67
CA ARG A 110 -37.99 15.94 -2.59
C ARG A 110 -38.67 16.86 -1.58
N VAL A 111 -39.81 16.45 -1.01
CA VAL A 111 -40.47 17.23 0.04
C VAL A 111 -39.53 17.32 1.26
N PRO A 112 -39.14 18.54 1.69
CA PRO A 112 -38.23 18.70 2.82
C PRO A 112 -38.83 18.12 4.10
N GLN A 113 -38.04 17.39 4.89
CA GLN A 113 -38.45 16.81 6.18
C GLN A 113 -39.72 15.95 6.08
N SER A 114 -39.89 15.24 4.96
CA SER A 114 -41.05 14.40 4.73
C SER A 114 -41.17 13.30 5.78
N LEU A 115 -42.30 13.26 6.48
CA LEU A 115 -42.67 12.15 7.38
C LEU A 115 -42.98 10.84 6.64
N ALA A 116 -42.96 10.88 5.30
CA ALA A 116 -43.21 9.72 4.43
C ALA A 116 -41.93 9.13 3.83
N TYR A 117 -40.72 9.51 4.28
CA TYR A 117 -39.48 8.95 3.71
C TYR A 117 -39.45 7.43 3.75
N GLU A 118 -39.79 6.82 4.89
CA GLU A 118 -39.76 5.37 5.03
C GLU A 118 -40.63 4.62 4.02
N PRO A 119 -41.95 4.91 3.90
CA PRO A 119 -42.78 4.26 2.89
C PRO A 119 -42.32 4.56 1.46
N LEU A 120 -41.92 5.81 1.15
CA LEU A 120 -41.48 6.18 -0.20
C LEU A 120 -40.20 5.46 -0.62
N LEU A 121 -39.27 5.28 0.33
CA LEU A 121 -38.01 4.59 0.10
C LEU A 121 -38.21 3.08 -0.09
N ASP A 122 -39.09 2.44 0.68
CA ASP A 122 -39.43 1.04 0.49
C ASP A 122 -40.19 0.81 -0.83
N LEU A 123 -41.17 1.64 -1.16
CA LEU A 123 -41.88 1.58 -2.44
C LEU A 123 -40.93 1.76 -3.63
N LEU A 124 -39.94 2.64 -3.54
CA LEU A 124 -38.89 2.78 -4.55
C LEU A 124 -38.10 1.47 -4.74
N VAL A 125 -37.77 0.79 -3.63
CA VAL A 125 -37.10 -0.52 -3.68
C VAL A 125 -37.97 -1.57 -4.36
N GLN A 126 -39.25 -1.67 -3.99
CA GLN A 126 -40.15 -2.65 -4.58
C GLN A 126 -40.41 -2.37 -6.06
N LEU A 127 -40.54 -1.10 -6.45
CA LEU A 127 -40.66 -0.72 -7.86
C LEU A 127 -39.45 -1.19 -8.67
N ALA A 128 -38.23 -0.98 -8.15
CA ALA A 128 -37.01 -1.47 -8.79
C ALA A 128 -36.92 -3.00 -8.82
N ARG A 129 -37.46 -3.69 -7.82
CA ARG A 129 -37.52 -5.16 -7.74
C ARG A 129 -38.44 -5.74 -8.81
N ASP A 130 -39.61 -5.14 -9.01
CA ASP A 130 -40.61 -5.58 -9.99
C ASP A 130 -40.18 -5.24 -11.41
N LEU A 131 -39.78 -3.99 -11.67
CA LEU A 131 -39.49 -3.52 -13.04
C LEU A 131 -38.07 -3.83 -13.53
N GLN A 132 -37.09 -3.96 -12.63
CA GLN A 132 -35.69 -4.32 -12.91
C GLN A 132 -35.07 -3.53 -14.09
N LYS A 133 -35.02 -4.14 -15.28
CA LYS A 133 -34.45 -3.54 -16.49
C LYS A 133 -35.19 -2.25 -16.87
N ASP A 134 -36.51 -2.25 -16.76
CA ASP A 134 -37.33 -1.12 -17.18
C ASP A 134 -37.13 0.06 -16.22
N PHE A 135 -36.93 -0.21 -14.92
CA PHE A 135 -36.54 0.80 -13.94
C PHE A 135 -35.13 1.39 -14.18
N TYR A 136 -34.19 0.65 -14.80
CA TYR A 136 -32.79 1.07 -14.90
C TYR A 136 -32.61 2.45 -15.57
N ARG A 137 -33.48 2.81 -16.52
CA ARG A 137 -33.45 4.14 -17.18
C ARG A 137 -33.66 5.31 -16.20
N HIS A 138 -34.31 5.05 -15.07
CA HIS A 138 -34.59 6.02 -14.01
C HIS A 138 -33.59 5.95 -12.85
N PHE A 139 -32.70 4.94 -12.84
CA PHE A 139 -31.81 4.69 -11.72
C PHE A 139 -30.90 5.89 -11.40
N GLN A 140 -30.33 6.54 -12.42
CA GLN A 140 -29.40 7.65 -12.19
C GLN A 140 -30.09 8.81 -11.48
N ASP A 141 -31.29 9.19 -11.91
CA ASP A 141 -32.02 10.32 -11.32
C ASP A 141 -32.37 10.04 -9.84
N PHE A 142 -32.82 8.81 -9.53
CA PHE A 142 -33.06 8.40 -8.16
C PHE A 142 -31.78 8.30 -7.33
N PHE A 143 -30.70 7.80 -7.92
CA PHE A 143 -29.41 7.72 -7.24
C PHE A 143 -28.90 9.11 -6.83
N GLU A 144 -28.94 10.08 -7.74
CA GLU A 144 -28.57 11.47 -7.46
C GLU A 144 -29.46 12.09 -6.37
N LEU A 145 -30.77 11.84 -6.42
CA LEU A 145 -31.69 12.28 -5.38
C LEU A 145 -31.37 11.67 -4.01
N LEU A 146 -31.10 10.36 -3.94
CA LEU A 146 -30.77 9.67 -2.69
C LEU A 146 -29.44 10.18 -2.11
N VAL A 147 -28.45 10.46 -2.96
CA VAL A 147 -27.17 11.06 -2.54
C VAL A 147 -27.37 12.49 -2.03
N GLU A 148 -28.23 13.28 -2.68
CA GLU A 148 -28.60 14.62 -2.21
C GLU A 148 -29.26 14.56 -0.82
N LEU A 149 -30.17 13.61 -0.60
CA LEU A 149 -30.81 13.37 0.69
C LEU A 149 -29.80 12.94 1.77
N LEU A 150 -28.83 12.09 1.43
CA LEU A 150 -27.72 11.71 2.33
C LEU A 150 -26.88 12.93 2.74
N GLY A 151 -26.68 13.90 1.84
CA GLY A 151 -25.93 15.12 2.12
C GLY A 151 -26.70 16.12 2.98
N LYS A 152 -27.99 16.33 2.67
CA LYS A 152 -28.84 17.32 3.37
C LYS A 152 -29.19 16.89 4.79
N ASN A 153 -29.40 15.60 5.03
CA ASN A 153 -29.92 15.08 6.30
C ASN A 153 -28.85 14.40 7.16
N HIS A 154 -27.62 14.94 7.17
CA HIS A 154 -26.47 14.35 7.88
C HIS A 154 -26.64 14.18 9.40
N GLN A 155 -27.63 14.85 10.01
CA GLN A 155 -27.92 14.77 11.45
C GLN A 155 -28.96 13.70 11.80
N ASP A 156 -29.72 13.21 10.82
CA ASP A 156 -30.80 12.24 11.01
C ASP A 156 -30.27 10.83 10.77
N THR A 157 -29.79 10.18 11.83
CA THR A 157 -29.18 8.84 11.75
C THR A 157 -30.16 7.77 11.27
N GLU A 158 -31.44 7.90 11.60
CA GLU A 158 -32.47 6.93 11.22
C GLU A 158 -32.78 7.04 9.73
N LEU A 159 -32.91 8.25 9.20
CA LEU A 159 -33.07 8.47 7.77
C LEU A 159 -31.84 8.03 6.98
N LEU A 160 -30.62 8.31 7.47
CA LEU A 160 -29.39 7.83 6.83
C LEU A 160 -29.37 6.30 6.72
N GLU A 161 -29.80 5.59 7.77
CA GLU A 161 -29.94 4.14 7.76
C GLU A 161 -30.95 3.65 6.71
N LYS A 162 -32.13 4.28 6.62
CA LYS A 162 -33.14 3.97 5.60
C LYS A 162 -32.62 4.24 4.18
N LEU A 163 -31.92 5.35 3.96
CA LEU A 163 -31.30 5.69 2.67
C LEU A 163 -30.21 4.69 2.26
N PHE A 164 -29.31 4.33 3.17
CA PHE A 164 -28.29 3.33 2.89
C PHE A 164 -28.87 1.95 2.62
N SER A 165 -29.95 1.58 3.33
CA SER A 165 -30.66 0.33 3.11
C SER A 165 -31.32 0.33 1.72
N THR A 166 -32.00 1.42 1.36
CA THR A 166 -32.59 1.63 0.02
C THR A 166 -31.55 1.46 -1.07
N LEU A 167 -30.42 2.17 -0.96
CA LEU A 167 -29.32 2.07 -1.93
C LEU A 167 -28.77 0.63 -2.00
N SER A 168 -28.66 -0.07 -0.88
CA SER A 168 -28.19 -1.47 -0.85
C SER A 168 -29.13 -2.39 -1.64
N TYR A 169 -30.45 -2.24 -1.48
CA TYR A 169 -31.44 -3.00 -2.24
C TYR A 169 -31.46 -2.62 -3.72
N LEU A 170 -31.39 -1.34 -4.07
CA LEU A 170 -31.32 -0.90 -5.47
C LEU A 170 -30.09 -1.50 -6.17
N PHE A 171 -28.92 -1.46 -5.53
CA PHE A 171 -27.71 -2.12 -6.05
C PHE A 171 -27.89 -3.62 -6.18
N LYS A 172 -28.52 -4.26 -5.19
CA LYS A 172 -28.80 -5.70 -5.20
C LYS A 172 -29.73 -6.11 -6.35
N PHE A 173 -30.77 -5.35 -6.66
CA PHE A 173 -31.69 -5.72 -7.75
C PHE A 173 -31.15 -5.33 -9.12
N LEU A 174 -30.40 -4.24 -9.21
CA LEU A 174 -29.98 -3.65 -10.48
C LEU A 174 -28.52 -3.97 -10.88
N TRP A 175 -27.76 -4.72 -10.07
CA TRP A 175 -26.32 -4.94 -10.30
C TRP A 175 -26.01 -5.44 -11.72
N ARG A 176 -26.88 -6.26 -12.33
CA ARG A 176 -26.65 -6.81 -13.68
C ARG A 176 -26.60 -5.70 -14.72
N TYR A 177 -27.50 -4.72 -14.60
CA TYR A 177 -27.58 -3.57 -15.50
C TYR A 177 -26.45 -2.58 -15.21
N LEU A 178 -26.17 -2.32 -13.94
CA LEU A 178 -25.05 -1.48 -13.50
C LEU A 178 -23.69 -2.01 -13.97
N VAL A 179 -23.46 -3.32 -13.90
CA VAL A 179 -22.21 -3.95 -14.37
C VAL A 179 -22.08 -3.88 -15.88
N ASN A 180 -23.18 -4.05 -16.62
CA ASN A 180 -23.16 -3.95 -18.09
C ASN A 180 -22.85 -2.51 -18.56
N ASP A 181 -23.19 -1.50 -17.76
CA ASP A 181 -23.01 -0.08 -18.07
C ASP A 181 -21.96 0.59 -17.16
N ILE A 182 -21.05 -0.19 -16.59
CA ILE A 182 -20.16 0.23 -15.49
C ILE A 182 -19.31 1.48 -15.81
N LYS A 183 -18.99 1.70 -17.10
CA LYS A 183 -18.23 2.87 -17.55
C LYS A 183 -19.01 4.17 -17.39
N ASN A 184 -20.33 4.17 -17.65
CA ASN A 184 -21.18 5.34 -17.41
C ASN A 184 -21.49 5.48 -15.93
N VAL A 185 -21.73 4.36 -15.23
CA VAL A 185 -21.90 4.35 -13.76
C VAL A 185 -20.72 5.05 -13.07
N TYR A 186 -19.49 4.74 -13.49
CA TYR A 186 -18.28 5.36 -12.94
C TYR A 186 -18.24 6.88 -13.08
N LYS A 187 -18.81 7.47 -14.13
CA LYS A 187 -18.73 8.93 -14.38
C LYS A 187 -19.43 9.75 -13.30
N TYR A 188 -20.57 9.28 -12.79
CA TYR A 188 -21.25 9.95 -11.68
C TYR A 188 -20.79 9.44 -10.31
N PHE A 189 -20.31 8.19 -10.22
CA PHE A 189 -19.71 7.65 -9.00
C PHE A 189 -18.39 8.31 -8.60
N SER A 190 -17.52 8.59 -9.56
CA SER A 190 -16.19 9.18 -9.33
C SER A 190 -16.26 10.51 -8.61
N LYS A 191 -17.27 11.34 -8.92
CA LYS A 191 -17.54 12.60 -8.23
C LYS A 191 -17.74 12.42 -6.72
N LEU A 192 -18.37 11.32 -6.32
CA LEU A 192 -18.65 11.03 -4.91
C LEU A 192 -17.41 10.61 -4.12
N LEU A 193 -16.29 10.32 -4.77
CA LEU A 193 -15.02 9.99 -4.13
C LEU A 193 -14.22 11.25 -3.72
N GLU A 194 -14.57 12.40 -4.28
CA GLU A 194 -13.92 13.69 -4.05
C GLU A 194 -14.06 14.18 -2.60
N GLN A 195 -13.09 14.98 -2.15
CA GLN A 195 -12.99 15.46 -0.77
C GLN A 195 -14.15 16.36 -0.32
N GLN A 196 -14.90 16.94 -1.26
CA GLN A 196 -16.06 17.79 -0.96
C GLN A 196 -17.24 17.02 -0.34
N TYR A 197 -17.32 15.71 -0.55
CA TYR A 197 -18.36 14.87 0.02
C TYR A 197 -17.98 14.37 1.41
N GLN A 198 -19.00 14.19 2.26
CA GLN A 198 -18.82 13.65 3.60
C GLN A 198 -18.20 12.25 3.56
N ILE A 199 -17.42 11.91 4.60
CA ILE A 199 -16.67 10.65 4.64
C ILE A 199 -17.56 9.42 4.46
N TYR A 200 -18.77 9.42 5.05
CA TYR A 200 -19.71 8.29 4.93
C TYR A 200 -20.22 8.10 3.48
N ILE A 201 -20.39 9.19 2.72
CA ILE A 201 -20.76 9.15 1.30
C ILE A 201 -19.60 8.59 0.47
N ARG A 202 -18.37 9.06 0.75
CA ARG A 202 -17.16 8.58 0.07
C ARG A 202 -16.91 7.10 0.34
N ASN A 203 -17.13 6.65 1.58
CA ASN A 203 -17.04 5.24 1.98
C ASN A 203 -18.07 4.41 1.21
N PHE A 204 -19.33 4.85 1.20
CA PHE A 204 -20.40 4.23 0.44
C PHE A 204 -20.06 4.13 -1.04
N ALA A 205 -19.60 5.22 -1.66
CA ALA A 205 -19.27 5.25 -3.08
C ALA A 205 -18.18 4.24 -3.43
N ALA A 206 -17.12 4.17 -2.60
CA ALA A 206 -16.04 3.20 -2.78
C ALA A 206 -16.53 1.75 -2.60
N GLU A 207 -17.27 1.46 -1.54
CA GLU A 207 -17.76 0.10 -1.22
C GLU A 207 -18.81 -0.40 -2.22
N SER A 208 -19.73 0.45 -2.63
CA SER A 208 -20.80 0.10 -3.57
C SER A 208 -20.28 -0.10 -4.99
N PHE A 209 -19.35 0.75 -5.44
CA PHE A 209 -18.70 0.53 -6.72
C PHE A 209 -17.79 -0.69 -6.68
N ALA A 210 -17.06 -0.93 -5.58
CA ALA A 210 -16.28 -2.15 -5.37
C ALA A 210 -17.15 -3.42 -5.50
N PHE A 211 -18.37 -3.42 -4.95
CA PHE A 211 -19.33 -4.51 -5.15
C PHE A 211 -19.65 -4.76 -6.63
N LEU A 212 -19.83 -3.71 -7.44
CA LEU A 212 -20.02 -3.84 -8.88
C LEU A 212 -18.77 -4.35 -9.58
N MET A 213 -17.59 -3.80 -9.25
CA MET A 213 -16.31 -4.21 -9.84
C MET A 213 -16.06 -5.71 -9.68
N ARG A 214 -16.33 -6.28 -8.50
CA ARG A 214 -16.18 -7.72 -8.23
C ARG A 214 -17.01 -8.60 -9.16
N LYS A 215 -18.09 -8.08 -9.74
CA LYS A 215 -19.01 -8.80 -10.64
C LYS A 215 -18.67 -8.63 -12.12
N VAL A 216 -17.69 -7.80 -12.46
CA VAL A 216 -17.26 -7.60 -13.85
C VAL A 216 -16.57 -8.85 -14.39
N LYS A 217 -16.88 -9.23 -15.64
CA LYS A 217 -16.27 -10.41 -16.27
C LYS A 217 -14.79 -10.16 -16.59
N ASN A 218 -14.50 -9.05 -17.28
CA ASN A 218 -13.15 -8.68 -17.72
C ASN A 218 -12.57 -7.53 -16.87
N HIS A 219 -11.86 -7.90 -15.81
CA HIS A 219 -11.20 -6.94 -14.92
C HIS A 219 -10.02 -6.22 -15.58
N GLY A 220 -9.39 -6.83 -16.58
CA GLY A 220 -8.29 -6.20 -17.32
C GLY A 220 -8.77 -4.98 -18.11
N GLU A 221 -9.90 -5.09 -18.80
CA GLU A 221 -10.52 -3.96 -19.52
C GLU A 221 -11.08 -2.91 -18.54
N LEU A 222 -11.67 -3.34 -17.43
CA LEU A 222 -12.13 -2.42 -16.39
C LEU A 222 -10.98 -1.58 -15.85
N PHE A 223 -9.86 -2.20 -15.47
CA PHE A 223 -8.71 -1.48 -14.96
C PHE A 223 -8.06 -0.60 -16.02
N ASP A 224 -8.04 -1.03 -17.29
CA ASP A 224 -7.60 -0.16 -18.38
C ASP A 224 -8.45 1.11 -18.48
N PHE A 225 -9.77 0.98 -18.41
CA PHE A 225 -10.69 2.12 -18.41
C PHE A 225 -10.47 3.00 -17.17
N LEU A 226 -10.52 2.44 -15.97
CA LEU A 226 -10.41 3.19 -14.71
C LEU A 226 -9.07 3.92 -14.62
N PHE A 227 -7.95 3.25 -14.90
CA PHE A 227 -6.64 3.90 -14.85
C PHE A 227 -6.41 4.88 -15.99
N SER A 228 -7.11 4.76 -17.12
CA SER A 228 -7.02 5.77 -18.17
C SER A 228 -7.58 7.12 -17.74
N THR A 229 -8.54 7.17 -16.80
CA THR A 229 -9.12 8.44 -16.33
C THR A 229 -8.14 9.27 -15.51
N LEU A 230 -7.11 8.64 -14.93
CA LEU A 230 -6.03 9.34 -14.22
C LEU A 230 -5.17 10.23 -15.14
N ARG A 231 -5.32 10.09 -16.47
CA ARG A 231 -4.66 10.97 -17.43
C ARG A 231 -5.24 12.38 -17.38
N ASP A 232 -6.56 12.47 -17.23
CA ASP A 232 -7.29 13.74 -17.26
C ASP A 232 -7.51 14.29 -15.83
N ALA A 233 -7.50 13.43 -14.82
CA ALA A 233 -7.72 13.75 -13.42
C ALA A 233 -6.68 13.07 -12.50
N PRO A 234 -5.39 13.43 -12.59
CA PRO A 234 -4.30 12.79 -11.82
C PRO A 234 -4.49 12.88 -10.30
N GLU A 235 -5.10 13.95 -9.80
CA GLU A 235 -5.42 14.18 -8.38
C GLU A 235 -6.37 13.14 -7.78
N THR A 236 -7.04 12.35 -8.62
CA THR A 236 -7.96 11.28 -8.18
C THR A 236 -7.24 9.95 -7.88
N ALA A 237 -5.91 9.90 -7.98
CA ALA A 237 -5.11 8.69 -7.75
C ALA A 237 -5.35 8.07 -6.36
N GLU A 238 -5.46 8.87 -5.30
CA GLU A 238 -5.78 8.38 -3.95
C GLU A 238 -7.15 7.68 -3.91
N GLY A 239 -8.18 8.32 -4.48
CA GLY A 239 -9.53 7.77 -4.57
C GLY A 239 -9.58 6.48 -5.39
N MET A 240 -8.82 6.42 -6.48
CA MET A 240 -8.64 5.21 -7.28
C MET A 240 -7.98 4.08 -6.49
N GLY A 241 -6.92 4.39 -5.73
CA GLY A 241 -6.25 3.41 -4.88
C GLY A 241 -7.15 2.88 -3.77
N ARG A 242 -7.94 3.76 -3.15
CA ARG A 242 -8.98 3.39 -2.20
C ARG A 242 -10.00 2.44 -2.81
N LEU A 243 -10.44 2.71 -4.04
CA LEU A 243 -11.42 1.88 -4.74
C LEU A 243 -10.87 0.47 -5.05
N MET A 244 -9.61 0.38 -5.50
CA MET A 244 -8.93 -0.91 -5.69
C MET A 244 -8.82 -1.69 -4.38
N PHE A 245 -8.51 -0.99 -3.28
CA PHE A 245 -8.47 -1.61 -1.96
C PHE A 245 -9.83 -2.14 -1.53
N GLU A 246 -10.90 -1.33 -1.59
CA GLU A 246 -12.24 -1.76 -1.19
C GLU A 246 -12.72 -2.96 -2.04
N MET A 247 -12.34 -3.03 -3.31
CA MET A 247 -12.61 -4.20 -4.15
C MET A 247 -11.99 -5.50 -3.58
N MET A 248 -10.75 -5.44 -3.09
CA MET A 248 -10.00 -6.59 -2.59
C MET A 248 -10.19 -6.86 -1.08
N LYS A 249 -10.69 -5.87 -0.34
CA LYS A 249 -10.93 -5.95 1.10
C LYS A 249 -11.98 -7.01 1.43
N GLY A 250 -11.65 -7.90 2.36
CA GLY A 250 -12.56 -8.85 2.98
C GLY A 250 -12.88 -8.46 4.44
N VAL A 251 -13.53 -9.37 5.16
CA VAL A 251 -13.87 -9.21 6.58
C VAL A 251 -12.69 -9.62 7.48
N SER A 252 -12.69 -9.18 8.73
CA SER A 252 -11.75 -9.66 9.77
C SER A 252 -10.26 -9.63 9.38
N LYS A 253 -9.80 -8.53 8.76
CA LYS A 253 -8.42 -8.31 8.27
C LYS A 253 -7.98 -9.23 7.11
N GLN A 254 -8.90 -10.07 6.62
CA GLN A 254 -8.69 -10.92 5.44
C GLN A 254 -8.97 -10.15 4.16
N PHE A 255 -8.53 -10.73 3.05
CA PHE A 255 -8.86 -10.27 1.70
C PHE A 255 -10.02 -11.09 1.13
N HIS A 256 -10.82 -10.45 0.27
CA HIS A 256 -11.92 -11.09 -0.42
C HIS A 256 -11.40 -12.17 -1.39
N SER A 257 -12.20 -13.20 -1.67
CA SER A 257 -11.81 -14.32 -2.57
C SER A 257 -11.45 -13.87 -3.99
N CYS A 258 -12.01 -12.75 -4.46
CA CYS A 258 -11.66 -12.19 -5.77
C CYS A 258 -10.20 -11.73 -5.86
N THR A 259 -9.55 -11.42 -4.73
CA THR A 259 -8.20 -10.86 -4.67
C THR A 259 -7.18 -11.73 -5.38
N GLU A 260 -7.30 -13.06 -5.24
CA GLU A 260 -6.44 -14.02 -5.93
C GLU A 260 -6.44 -13.84 -7.46
N LYS A 261 -7.62 -13.51 -8.02
CA LYS A 261 -7.78 -13.24 -9.45
C LYS A 261 -7.33 -11.82 -9.83
N VAL A 262 -7.71 -10.81 -9.04
CA VAL A 262 -7.65 -9.40 -9.48
C VAL A 262 -6.34 -8.71 -9.10
N PHE A 263 -5.66 -9.15 -8.05
CA PHE A 263 -4.38 -8.57 -7.63
C PHE A 263 -3.27 -8.76 -8.68
N PRO A 264 -3.08 -9.96 -9.30
CA PRO A 264 -2.13 -10.09 -10.41
C PRO A 264 -2.49 -9.22 -11.62
N ILE A 265 -3.79 -9.02 -11.88
CA ILE A 265 -4.25 -8.14 -12.96
C ILE A 265 -3.89 -6.68 -12.62
N LEU A 266 -4.09 -6.25 -11.37
CA LEU A 266 -3.69 -4.93 -10.88
C LEU A 266 -2.19 -4.70 -11.07
N LEU A 267 -1.35 -5.65 -10.63
CA LEU A 267 0.10 -5.59 -10.80
C LEU A 267 0.49 -5.47 -12.27
N SER A 268 -0.19 -6.19 -13.17
CA SER A 268 0.06 -6.08 -14.61
C SER A 268 -0.14 -4.67 -15.19
N LYS A 269 -0.92 -3.80 -14.53
CA LYS A 269 -1.17 -2.43 -14.99
C LYS A 269 -0.07 -1.44 -14.60
N LEU A 270 0.95 -1.86 -13.86
CA LEU A 270 2.10 -1.02 -13.47
C LEU A 270 3.14 -0.84 -14.58
N GLY A 271 2.99 -1.49 -15.74
CA GLY A 271 3.94 -1.34 -16.83
C GLY A 271 3.44 -1.80 -18.19
N GLU A 272 4.31 -1.68 -19.18
CA GLU A 272 4.05 -2.05 -20.58
C GLU A 272 4.16 -3.56 -20.82
N CYS A 273 4.93 -4.27 -20.00
CA CYS A 273 5.11 -5.72 -20.14
C CYS A 273 3.93 -6.46 -19.54
N GLN A 274 2.86 -6.56 -20.33
CA GLN A 274 1.66 -7.34 -20.02
C GLN A 274 1.60 -8.58 -20.93
N ALA A 275 1.03 -9.68 -20.44
CA ALA A 275 0.86 -10.93 -21.20
C ALA A 275 -0.16 -10.84 -22.37
N VAL A 276 -0.57 -9.62 -22.77
CA VAL A 276 -1.67 -9.36 -23.71
C VAL A 276 -1.12 -8.73 -25.00
N LYS A 277 -1.65 -9.16 -26.15
CA LYS A 277 -1.19 -8.72 -27.50
C LYS A 277 -1.31 -7.21 -27.75
N LYS A 278 -2.28 -6.55 -27.12
CA LYS A 278 -2.50 -5.10 -27.24
C LYS A 278 -2.51 -4.51 -25.85
N VAL A 279 -1.47 -3.74 -25.55
CA VAL A 279 -1.31 -3.07 -24.26
C VAL A 279 -1.94 -1.69 -24.33
N THR A 280 -2.87 -1.41 -23.42
CA THR A 280 -3.42 -0.07 -23.25
C THR A 280 -2.34 0.84 -22.64
N LYS A 281 -2.07 1.99 -23.26
CA LYS A 281 -1.12 2.96 -22.71
C LYS A 281 -1.74 3.72 -21.54
N LEU A 282 -1.29 3.40 -20.33
CA LEU A 282 -1.77 4.02 -19.10
C LEU A 282 -0.82 5.13 -18.61
N PRO A 283 -1.33 6.10 -17.84
CA PRO A 283 -0.49 7.09 -17.15
C PRO A 283 0.25 6.43 -15.97
N TRP A 284 1.30 5.66 -16.27
CA TRP A 284 1.89 4.72 -15.29
C TRP A 284 2.42 5.34 -14.00
N GLU A 285 2.79 6.62 -14.00
CA GLU A 285 3.19 7.32 -12.77
C GLU A 285 2.01 7.43 -11.82
N GLN A 286 0.88 7.95 -12.30
CA GLN A 286 -0.38 8.08 -11.55
C GLN A 286 -0.97 6.70 -11.21
N VAL A 287 -0.81 5.70 -12.08
CA VAL A 287 -1.21 4.32 -11.76
C VAL A 287 -0.35 3.76 -10.62
N THR A 288 0.96 4.02 -10.63
CA THR A 288 1.85 3.58 -9.55
C THR A 288 1.49 4.26 -8.23
N GLU A 289 1.14 5.54 -8.26
CA GLU A 289 0.64 6.29 -7.10
C GLU A 289 -0.67 5.69 -6.56
N ALA A 290 -1.67 5.45 -7.41
CA ALA A 290 -2.93 4.82 -7.01
C ALA A 290 -2.72 3.42 -6.42
N VAL A 291 -1.84 2.61 -7.03
CA VAL A 291 -1.49 1.28 -6.50
C VAL A 291 -0.70 1.39 -5.19
N SER A 292 0.13 2.42 -5.00
CA SER A 292 0.78 2.68 -3.70
C SER A 292 -0.25 2.95 -2.61
N HIS A 293 -1.26 3.81 -2.87
CA HIS A 293 -2.37 4.01 -1.93
C HIS A 293 -3.15 2.71 -1.66
N THR A 294 -3.29 1.85 -2.67
CA THR A 294 -3.89 0.51 -2.50
C THR A 294 -3.07 -0.32 -1.52
N PHE A 295 -1.75 -0.44 -1.72
CA PHE A 295 -0.84 -1.20 -0.85
C PHE A 295 -0.83 -0.64 0.58
N GLN A 296 -0.82 0.68 0.74
CA GLN A 296 -0.89 1.33 2.05
C GLN A 296 -2.19 1.00 2.78
N ALA A 297 -3.34 1.02 2.10
CA ALA A 297 -4.62 0.66 2.67
C ALA A 297 -4.68 -0.85 3.03
N MET A 298 -4.17 -1.72 2.16
CA MET A 298 -4.02 -3.16 2.42
C MET A 298 -3.16 -3.43 3.66
N ALA A 299 -2.02 -2.73 3.79
CA ALA A 299 -1.11 -2.85 4.94
C ALA A 299 -1.78 -2.47 6.26
N LYS A 300 -2.58 -1.39 6.26
CA LYS A 300 -3.33 -0.92 7.43
C LYS A 300 -4.47 -1.88 7.83
N HIS A 301 -5.07 -2.57 6.86
CA HIS A 301 -6.19 -3.50 7.08
C HIS A 301 -5.74 -4.87 7.59
N THR A 302 -4.67 -5.41 7.02
CA THR A 302 -4.28 -6.80 7.25
C THR A 302 -3.40 -7.01 8.49
N ASN A 303 -3.04 -8.25 8.74
CA ASN A 303 -2.08 -8.64 9.77
C ASN A 303 -1.14 -9.73 9.21
N ARG A 304 -0.21 -10.21 10.03
CA ARG A 304 0.75 -11.25 9.65
C ARG A 304 0.09 -12.52 9.10
N ASP A 305 -1.00 -12.99 9.72
CA ASP A 305 -1.61 -14.27 9.37
C ASP A 305 -2.42 -14.17 8.06
N SER A 306 -3.05 -13.02 7.85
CA SER A 306 -3.96 -12.75 6.73
C SER A 306 -3.25 -12.20 5.49
N SER A 307 -2.01 -11.73 5.61
CA SER A 307 -1.24 -11.15 4.51
C SER A 307 -0.58 -12.19 3.60
N SER A 308 -0.52 -13.46 4.03
CA SER A 308 0.17 -14.56 3.34
C SER A 308 -0.24 -14.72 1.87
N ILE A 309 -1.54 -14.59 1.57
CA ILE A 309 -2.08 -14.66 0.20
C ILE A 309 -1.56 -13.54 -0.70
N ILE A 310 -1.37 -12.33 -0.16
CA ILE A 310 -0.85 -11.21 -0.96
C ILE A 310 0.65 -11.40 -1.20
N TRP A 311 1.40 -11.86 -0.20
CA TRP A 311 2.81 -12.19 -0.38
C TRP A 311 3.01 -13.27 -1.44
N SER A 312 2.24 -14.35 -1.42
CA SER A 312 2.37 -15.41 -2.44
C SER A 312 2.08 -14.89 -3.85
N LEU A 313 1.01 -14.12 -4.03
CA LEU A 313 0.67 -13.53 -5.33
C LEU A 313 1.72 -12.53 -5.81
N LEU A 314 2.23 -11.69 -4.91
CA LEU A 314 3.25 -10.69 -5.21
C LEU A 314 4.57 -11.36 -5.63
N LEU A 315 5.05 -12.33 -4.85
CA LEU A 315 6.30 -13.05 -5.14
C LEU A 315 6.18 -13.87 -6.45
N ASN A 316 5.03 -14.50 -6.69
CA ASN A 316 4.77 -15.20 -7.95
C ASN A 316 4.78 -14.24 -9.14
N PHE A 317 4.22 -13.03 -8.99
CA PHE A 317 4.23 -12.02 -10.05
C PHE A 317 5.65 -11.48 -10.31
N ILE A 318 6.44 -11.25 -9.25
CA ILE A 318 7.85 -10.85 -9.35
C ILE A 318 8.66 -11.91 -10.12
N ASP A 319 8.50 -13.19 -9.79
CA ASP A 319 9.15 -14.31 -10.50
C ASP A 319 8.74 -14.38 -11.98
N GLN A 320 7.45 -14.20 -12.29
CA GLN A 320 6.97 -14.14 -13.68
C GLN A 320 7.57 -12.96 -14.46
N MET A 321 7.69 -11.79 -13.83
CA MET A 321 8.32 -10.60 -14.42
C MET A 321 9.81 -10.78 -14.62
N HIS A 322 10.50 -11.38 -13.66
CA HIS A 322 11.92 -11.72 -13.76
C HIS A 322 12.17 -12.68 -14.94
N LYS A 323 11.39 -13.76 -15.04
CA LYS A 323 11.44 -14.70 -16.18
C LYS A 323 11.14 -14.03 -17.52
N THR A 324 10.22 -13.07 -17.55
CA THR A 324 9.89 -12.30 -18.75
C THR A 324 11.07 -11.42 -19.17
N LEU A 325 11.67 -10.69 -18.22
CA LEU A 325 12.84 -9.84 -18.45
C LEU A 325 14.03 -10.61 -19.03
N ILE A 326 14.32 -11.80 -18.49
CA ILE A 326 15.40 -12.66 -18.96
C ILE A 326 15.18 -13.04 -20.44
N LYS A 327 13.94 -13.43 -20.79
CA LYS A 327 13.56 -13.93 -22.13
C LYS A 327 13.33 -12.82 -23.16
N SER A 328 13.00 -11.60 -22.73
CA SER A 328 12.65 -10.49 -23.63
C SER A 328 13.83 -10.05 -24.51
N PRO A 329 13.57 -9.59 -25.76
CA PRO A 329 14.59 -8.97 -26.60
C PRO A 329 15.06 -7.62 -26.02
N LYS A 330 16.28 -7.17 -26.36
CA LYS A 330 16.94 -5.97 -25.77
C LYS A 330 16.03 -4.72 -25.67
N LYS A 331 15.22 -4.45 -26.70
CA LYS A 331 14.32 -3.27 -26.73
C LYS A 331 13.15 -3.35 -25.72
N GLU A 332 12.70 -4.55 -25.37
CA GLU A 332 11.61 -4.78 -24.41
C GLU A 332 12.12 -5.01 -22.99
N LYS A 333 13.40 -5.39 -22.84
CA LYS A 333 14.03 -5.56 -21.52
C LYS A 333 13.95 -4.31 -20.66
N SER A 334 14.17 -3.12 -21.24
CA SER A 334 14.07 -1.85 -20.50
C SER A 334 12.65 -1.63 -19.96
N LYS A 335 11.61 -1.97 -20.74
CA LYS A 335 10.21 -1.85 -20.31
C LYS A 335 9.87 -2.83 -19.18
N ALA A 336 10.35 -4.06 -19.28
CA ALA A 336 10.17 -5.09 -18.25
C ALA A 336 10.90 -4.68 -16.95
N ALA A 337 12.10 -4.11 -17.08
CA ALA A 337 12.90 -3.63 -15.97
C ALA A 337 12.22 -2.48 -15.22
N VAL A 338 11.67 -1.49 -15.94
CA VAL A 338 10.89 -0.39 -15.32
C VAL A 338 9.64 -0.92 -14.62
N HIS A 339 8.95 -1.90 -15.22
CA HIS A 339 7.79 -2.54 -14.60
C HIS A 339 8.17 -3.25 -13.29
N LEU A 340 9.25 -4.04 -13.32
CA LEU A 340 9.78 -4.72 -12.14
C LEU A 340 10.21 -3.73 -11.05
N SER A 341 10.89 -2.64 -11.42
CA SER A 341 11.28 -1.58 -10.47
C SER A 341 10.08 -0.98 -9.73
N ARG A 342 8.96 -0.73 -10.42
CA ARG A 342 7.74 -0.19 -9.76
C ARG A 342 7.18 -1.19 -8.73
N ILE A 343 7.17 -2.47 -9.06
CA ILE A 343 6.70 -3.53 -8.16
C ILE A 343 7.63 -3.69 -6.95
N LEU A 344 8.95 -3.65 -7.17
CA LEU A 344 9.94 -3.71 -6.10
C LEU A 344 9.84 -2.52 -5.15
N LYS A 345 9.62 -1.29 -5.66
CA LYS A 345 9.36 -0.10 -4.82
C LYS A 345 8.14 -0.32 -3.92
N LEU A 346 7.00 -0.73 -4.48
CA LEU A 346 5.80 -1.05 -3.71
C LEU A 346 6.05 -2.17 -2.68
N THR A 347 6.88 -3.15 -3.03
CA THR A 347 7.27 -4.25 -2.13
C THR A 347 8.12 -3.73 -0.97
N SER A 348 9.07 -2.83 -1.24
CA SER A 348 9.92 -2.18 -0.24
C SER A 348 9.10 -1.38 0.78
N ASP A 349 8.13 -0.60 0.30
CA ASP A 349 7.19 0.15 1.16
C ASP A 349 6.38 -0.79 2.05
N TRP A 350 5.93 -1.92 1.49
CA TRP A 350 5.12 -2.90 2.19
C TRP A 350 5.91 -3.69 3.24
N LEU A 351 7.17 -4.03 2.94
CA LEU A 351 8.11 -4.63 3.89
C LEU A 351 8.37 -3.70 5.09
N SER A 352 8.52 -2.41 4.82
CA SER A 352 8.83 -1.40 5.83
C SER A 352 7.62 -1.04 6.71
N HIS A 353 6.41 -1.45 6.34
CA HIS A 353 5.20 -1.11 7.07
C HIS A 353 5.23 -1.59 8.53
N ARG A 354 5.24 -0.62 9.47
CA ARG A 354 5.31 -0.86 10.92
C ARG A 354 6.42 -1.85 11.29
N HIS A 355 7.62 -1.66 10.72
CA HIS A 355 8.78 -2.54 10.94
C HIS A 355 8.48 -4.02 10.66
N GLY A 356 7.88 -4.30 9.50
CA GLY A 356 7.62 -5.67 9.05
C GLY A 356 6.50 -6.40 9.80
N TYR A 357 5.56 -5.67 10.42
CA TYR A 357 4.45 -6.25 11.19
C TYR A 357 3.60 -7.25 10.38
N ILE A 358 3.44 -6.99 9.08
CA ILE A 358 2.59 -7.78 8.17
C ILE A 358 3.34 -8.89 7.43
N ILE A 359 4.62 -9.15 7.75
CA ILE A 359 5.43 -10.14 7.03
C ILE A 359 5.13 -11.55 7.57
N ALA A 360 4.48 -12.37 6.73
CA ALA A 360 4.09 -13.74 7.07
C ALA A 360 5.29 -14.71 7.07
N ASP A 361 5.97 -14.81 5.93
CA ASP A 361 7.09 -15.73 5.67
C ASP A 361 8.31 -14.96 5.12
N PRO A 362 9.19 -14.47 6.02
CA PRO A 362 10.35 -13.67 5.63
C PRO A 362 11.42 -14.49 4.90
N ASP A 363 11.55 -15.81 5.17
CA ASP A 363 12.51 -16.68 4.49
C ASP A 363 12.13 -16.88 3.01
N ASN A 364 10.84 -17.05 2.71
CA ASN A 364 10.39 -17.17 1.33
C ASN A 364 10.62 -15.87 0.55
N ILE A 365 10.33 -14.71 1.14
CA ILE A 365 10.61 -13.40 0.53
C ILE A 365 12.12 -13.25 0.28
N ALA A 366 12.96 -13.58 1.27
CA ALA A 366 14.41 -13.50 1.14
C ALA A 366 14.95 -14.39 0.01
N LYS A 367 14.43 -15.63 -0.12
CA LYS A 367 14.79 -16.54 -1.22
C LYS A 367 14.36 -16.01 -2.58
N SER A 368 13.16 -15.43 -2.70
CA SER A 368 12.71 -14.82 -3.94
C SER A 368 13.60 -13.64 -4.34
N LEU A 369 13.95 -12.75 -3.40
CA LEU A 369 14.85 -11.63 -3.69
C LEU A 369 16.28 -12.09 -4.03
N LEU A 370 16.77 -13.15 -3.38
CA LEU A 370 18.09 -13.73 -3.67
C LEU A 370 18.20 -14.14 -5.14
N LEU A 371 17.17 -14.76 -5.72
CA LEU A 371 17.16 -15.16 -7.13
C LEU A 371 17.31 -13.96 -8.08
N LEU A 372 16.76 -12.81 -7.71
CA LEU A 372 16.90 -11.57 -8.49
C LEU A 372 18.31 -10.98 -8.31
N VAL A 373 18.85 -10.98 -7.08
CA VAL A 373 20.18 -10.42 -6.79
C VAL A 373 21.29 -11.20 -7.51
N GLU A 374 21.13 -12.52 -7.64
CA GLU A 374 22.08 -13.38 -8.36
C GLU A 374 22.03 -13.21 -9.89
N ASP A 375 21.00 -12.52 -10.43
CA ASP A 375 20.88 -12.28 -11.87
C ASP A 375 21.65 -11.03 -12.32
N LYS A 376 22.75 -11.27 -13.04
CA LYS A 376 23.61 -10.23 -13.63
C LYS A 376 22.98 -9.48 -14.81
N SER A 377 21.82 -9.89 -15.30
CA SER A 377 21.17 -9.29 -16.47
C SER A 377 20.27 -8.09 -16.13
N LEU A 378 20.07 -7.80 -14.85
CA LEU A 378 19.26 -6.68 -14.39
C LEU A 378 19.95 -5.34 -14.66
N PRO A 379 19.25 -4.34 -15.24
CA PRO A 379 19.77 -2.99 -15.38
C PRO A 379 20.11 -2.34 -14.03
N ILE A 380 21.06 -1.40 -14.03
CA ILE A 380 21.56 -0.75 -12.80
C ILE A 380 20.42 -0.10 -12.01
N ASP A 381 19.54 0.67 -12.66
CA ASP A 381 18.41 1.35 -12.00
C ASP A 381 17.43 0.37 -11.32
N THR A 382 17.26 -0.83 -11.89
CA THR A 382 16.44 -1.90 -11.29
C THR A 382 17.19 -2.60 -10.16
N GLY A 383 18.51 -2.74 -10.32
CA GLY A 383 19.41 -3.23 -9.28
C GLY A 383 19.40 -2.37 -8.02
N GLU A 384 19.46 -1.05 -8.16
CA GLU A 384 19.40 -0.11 -7.04
C GLU A 384 18.12 -0.32 -6.21
N VAL A 385 16.97 -0.33 -6.88
CA VAL A 385 15.66 -0.58 -6.24
C VAL A 385 15.61 -1.98 -5.60
N LEU A 386 16.21 -2.99 -6.23
CA LEU A 386 16.29 -4.33 -5.67
C LEU A 386 17.11 -4.34 -4.37
N ILE A 387 18.27 -3.68 -4.34
CA ILE A 387 19.10 -3.58 -3.14
C ILE A 387 18.38 -2.80 -2.04
N GLU A 388 17.66 -1.72 -2.37
CA GLU A 388 16.78 -1.03 -1.42
C GLU A 388 15.70 -1.97 -0.86
N THR A 389 15.08 -2.79 -1.70
CA THR A 389 14.07 -3.78 -1.26
C THR A 389 14.66 -4.83 -0.33
N VAL A 390 15.87 -5.32 -0.62
CA VAL A 390 16.62 -6.24 0.26
C VAL A 390 16.98 -5.56 1.58
N THR A 391 17.37 -4.28 1.54
CA THR A 391 17.65 -3.48 2.74
C THR A 391 16.41 -3.39 3.62
N SER A 392 15.26 -3.01 3.05
CA SER A 392 13.98 -2.92 3.76
C SER A 392 13.57 -4.25 4.41
N LEU A 393 13.80 -5.38 3.74
CA LEU A 393 13.57 -6.71 4.31
C LEU A 393 14.46 -6.97 5.54
N LEU A 394 15.77 -6.74 5.41
CA LEU A 394 16.73 -7.01 6.49
C LEU A 394 16.49 -6.07 7.68
N VAL A 395 16.33 -4.77 7.45
CA VAL A 395 16.03 -3.81 8.52
C VAL A 395 14.73 -4.16 9.25
N SER A 396 13.71 -4.62 8.53
CA SER A 396 12.40 -4.90 9.13
C SER A 396 12.34 -6.21 9.90
N VAL A 397 12.95 -7.30 9.38
CA VAL A 397 12.72 -8.66 9.91
C VAL A 397 13.94 -9.58 9.87
N GLN A 398 15.18 -9.06 9.84
CA GLN A 398 16.38 -9.90 9.82
C GLN A 398 16.37 -11.01 10.87
N SER A 399 15.95 -10.73 12.11
CA SER A 399 15.94 -11.71 13.22
C SER A 399 15.00 -12.90 12.98
N LYS A 400 14.08 -12.81 12.03
CA LYS A 400 13.13 -13.86 11.65
C LYS A 400 13.54 -14.64 10.40
N ILE A 401 14.61 -14.22 9.71
CA ILE A 401 15.15 -14.90 8.54
C ILE A 401 16.18 -15.93 9.01
N SER A 402 16.23 -17.09 8.37
CA SER A 402 17.22 -18.10 8.68
C SER A 402 18.65 -17.60 8.42
N VAL A 403 19.57 -17.88 9.36
CA VAL A 403 20.96 -17.41 9.33
C VAL A 403 21.67 -17.74 8.00
N ASN A 404 21.42 -18.92 7.44
CA ASN A 404 21.98 -19.34 6.16
C ASN A 404 21.47 -18.48 4.99
N VAL A 405 20.17 -18.17 4.95
CA VAL A 405 19.60 -17.32 3.90
C VAL A 405 20.09 -15.89 4.05
N THR A 406 20.16 -15.36 5.28
CA THR A 406 20.74 -14.03 5.55
C THR A 406 22.17 -13.91 5.04
N ALA A 407 23.05 -14.85 5.40
CA ALA A 407 24.45 -14.83 4.98
C ALA A 407 24.59 -14.92 3.45
N LYS A 408 23.80 -15.78 2.79
CA LYS A 408 23.77 -15.88 1.32
C LYS A 408 23.31 -14.60 0.66
N LEU A 409 22.23 -14.00 1.18
CA LEU A 409 21.66 -12.77 0.63
C LEU A 409 22.64 -11.60 0.74
N VAL A 410 23.23 -11.38 1.92
CA VAL A 410 24.25 -10.34 2.14
C VAL A 410 25.45 -10.56 1.23
N SER A 411 25.97 -11.79 1.16
CA SER A 411 27.10 -12.12 0.28
C SER A 411 26.77 -11.90 -1.20
N ALA A 412 25.56 -12.22 -1.64
CA ALA A 412 25.12 -12.04 -3.01
C ALA A 412 25.07 -10.56 -3.40
N VAL A 413 24.56 -9.68 -2.53
CA VAL A 413 24.51 -8.22 -2.77
C VAL A 413 25.92 -7.68 -3.08
N PHE A 414 26.91 -8.00 -2.25
CA PHE A 414 28.29 -7.56 -2.44
C PHE A 414 29.03 -8.22 -3.61
N LYS A 415 28.46 -9.25 -4.24
CA LYS A 415 28.98 -9.87 -5.47
C LYS A 415 28.40 -9.28 -6.74
N THR A 416 27.41 -8.38 -6.63
CA THR A 416 26.83 -7.69 -7.78
C THR A 416 27.81 -6.69 -8.38
N GLU A 417 27.54 -6.28 -9.63
CA GLU A 417 28.37 -5.34 -10.39
C GLU A 417 27.81 -3.89 -10.31
N TYR A 418 26.92 -3.61 -9.34
CA TYR A 418 26.36 -2.28 -9.14
C TYR A 418 27.37 -1.30 -8.54
N THR A 419 27.01 -0.01 -8.52
CA THR A 419 27.92 1.07 -8.13
C THR A 419 28.36 0.96 -6.67
N VAL A 420 29.55 1.49 -6.37
CA VAL A 420 30.08 1.53 -5.01
C VAL A 420 29.14 2.25 -4.04
N HIS A 421 28.47 3.31 -4.48
CA HIS A 421 27.50 4.06 -3.67
C HIS A 421 26.36 3.16 -3.16
N ILE A 422 25.81 2.29 -4.01
CA ILE A 422 24.74 1.35 -3.63
C ILE A 422 25.24 0.38 -2.56
N MET A 423 26.45 -0.18 -2.73
CA MET A 423 27.04 -1.13 -1.78
C MET A 423 27.34 -0.49 -0.42
N LEU A 424 27.86 0.74 -0.41
CA LEU A 424 28.15 1.46 0.82
C LEU A 424 26.86 1.87 1.54
N ASN A 425 25.84 2.35 0.83
CA ASN A 425 24.54 2.67 1.42
C ASN A 425 23.83 1.44 1.98
N PHE A 426 23.91 0.30 1.29
CA PHE A 426 23.45 -0.99 1.79
C PHE A 426 24.12 -1.33 3.13
N SER A 427 25.45 -1.28 3.18
CA SER A 427 26.20 -1.50 4.42
C SER A 427 25.79 -0.52 5.52
N LYS A 428 25.70 0.77 5.22
CA LYS A 428 25.36 1.83 6.18
C LYS A 428 24.00 1.60 6.81
N SER A 429 23.01 1.20 6.02
CA SER A 429 21.64 0.97 6.49
C SER A 429 21.52 -0.23 7.44
N LEU A 430 22.51 -1.14 7.44
CA LEU A 430 22.50 -2.35 8.28
C LEU A 430 23.42 -2.22 9.50
N ILE A 431 24.02 -1.06 9.75
CA ILE A 431 25.05 -0.88 10.77
C ILE A 431 24.57 -1.24 12.18
N ASP A 432 23.32 -0.95 12.52
CA ASP A 432 22.75 -1.23 13.85
C ASP A 432 22.23 -2.66 13.99
N LEU A 433 22.25 -3.47 12.92
CA LEU A 433 21.75 -4.84 12.97
C LEU A 433 22.80 -5.81 13.54
N PRO A 434 22.39 -6.85 14.30
CA PRO A 434 23.31 -7.85 14.86
C PRO A 434 24.13 -8.65 13.83
N ILE A 435 23.70 -8.66 12.57
CA ILE A 435 24.41 -9.35 11.48
C ILE A 435 25.57 -8.55 10.91
N PHE A 436 25.76 -7.30 11.34
CA PHE A 436 26.70 -6.41 10.71
C PHE A 436 28.14 -6.92 10.80
N GLU A 437 28.59 -7.30 11.99
CA GLU A 437 29.94 -7.83 12.23
C GLU A 437 30.14 -9.21 11.61
N LYS A 438 29.09 -10.03 11.60
CA LYS A 438 29.16 -11.44 11.19
C LYS A 438 29.11 -11.62 9.67
N ASP A 439 28.21 -10.92 9.00
CA ASP A 439 27.87 -11.18 7.60
C ASP A 439 28.16 -9.96 6.70
N VAL A 440 27.87 -8.73 7.17
CA VAL A 440 27.99 -7.50 6.35
C VAL A 440 29.45 -7.06 6.20
N ILE A 441 30.17 -6.86 7.30
CA ILE A 441 31.56 -6.38 7.29
C ILE A 441 32.48 -7.34 6.51
N PRO A 442 32.47 -8.66 6.74
CA PRO A 442 33.32 -9.57 5.97
C PRO A 442 33.02 -9.51 4.47
N SER A 443 31.75 -9.41 4.09
CA SER A 443 31.33 -9.30 2.69
C SER A 443 31.75 -7.96 2.06
N LEU A 444 31.61 -6.85 2.80
CA LEU A 444 32.06 -5.53 2.38
C LEU A 444 33.58 -5.48 2.18
N LEU A 445 34.36 -6.01 3.13
CA LEU A 445 35.83 -6.05 3.01
C LEU A 445 36.27 -6.90 1.82
N SER A 446 35.59 -8.03 1.58
CA SER A 446 35.81 -8.86 0.38
C SER A 446 35.47 -8.13 -0.92
N TYR A 447 34.40 -7.33 -0.93
CA TYR A 447 34.04 -6.48 -2.06
C TYR A 447 35.11 -5.40 -2.31
N ILE A 448 35.54 -4.69 -1.26
CA ILE A 448 36.58 -3.66 -1.35
C ILE A 448 37.86 -4.27 -1.94
N LYS A 449 38.31 -5.42 -1.43
CA LYS A 449 39.45 -6.18 -1.97
C LYS A 449 39.32 -6.42 -3.48
N THR A 450 38.15 -6.90 -3.91
CA THR A 450 37.92 -7.22 -5.33
C THR A 450 37.95 -5.97 -6.22
N CYS A 451 37.53 -4.81 -5.70
CA CYS A 451 37.45 -3.56 -6.45
C CYS A 451 38.69 -2.66 -6.34
N SER A 452 39.54 -2.84 -5.32
CA SER A 452 40.66 -1.92 -5.02
C SER A 452 41.77 -1.89 -6.09
N HIS A 453 41.83 -2.93 -6.92
CA HIS A 453 42.73 -3.00 -8.08
C HIS A 453 42.35 -2.02 -9.21
N ARG A 454 41.16 -1.40 -9.20
CA ARG A 454 40.66 -0.59 -10.31
C ARG A 454 41.29 0.81 -10.45
N GLU A 455 42.34 1.14 -9.68
CA GLU A 455 43.03 2.45 -9.66
C GLU A 455 42.13 3.70 -9.61
N ASP A 456 40.86 3.58 -9.21
CA ASP A 456 39.92 4.71 -9.15
C ASP A 456 40.10 5.51 -7.83
N PRO A 457 40.56 6.78 -7.89
CA PRO A 457 40.72 7.62 -6.70
C PRO A 457 39.41 7.97 -6.01
N GLU A 458 38.30 8.04 -6.76
CA GLU A 458 36.98 8.33 -6.20
C GLU A 458 36.50 7.14 -5.39
N PHE A 459 36.57 5.92 -5.93
CA PHE A 459 36.27 4.69 -5.20
C PHE A 459 36.98 4.64 -3.83
N ARG A 460 38.30 4.84 -3.82
CA ARG A 460 39.10 4.78 -2.59
C ARG A 460 38.67 5.83 -1.56
N THR A 461 38.31 7.03 -2.04
CA THR A 461 37.81 8.11 -1.16
C THR A 461 36.46 7.74 -0.55
N HIS A 462 35.51 7.23 -1.34
CA HIS A 462 34.20 6.83 -0.85
C HIS A 462 34.29 5.69 0.18
N VAL A 463 35.11 4.68 -0.11
CA VAL A 463 35.35 3.56 0.81
C VAL A 463 35.99 4.04 2.11
N LEU A 464 37.00 4.91 2.04
CA LEU A 464 37.66 5.47 3.21
C LEU A 464 36.69 6.23 4.11
N ASN A 465 35.86 7.09 3.52
CA ASN A 465 34.85 7.84 4.27
C ASN A 465 33.82 6.90 4.91
N HIS A 466 33.36 5.89 4.18
CA HIS A 466 32.40 4.92 4.71
C HIS A 466 32.97 4.09 5.87
N LEU A 467 34.19 3.56 5.73
CA LEU A 467 34.83 2.82 6.83
C LEU A 467 35.08 3.72 8.05
N THR A 468 35.35 5.01 7.82
CA THR A 468 35.45 5.99 8.89
C THR A 468 34.12 6.17 9.61
N ASP A 469 33.01 6.37 8.88
CA ASP A 469 31.67 6.43 9.45
C ASP A 469 31.36 5.18 10.30
N VAL A 470 31.65 3.99 9.75
CA VAL A 470 31.46 2.71 10.44
C VAL A 470 32.24 2.67 11.75
N LEU A 471 33.53 3.04 11.72
CA LEU A 471 34.39 3.02 12.90
C LEU A 471 33.97 4.07 13.92
N MET A 472 33.54 5.26 13.50
CA MET A 472 33.05 6.29 14.41
C MET A 472 31.81 5.83 15.19
N GLN A 473 30.98 4.96 14.61
CA GLN A 473 29.81 4.38 15.27
C GLN A 473 30.16 3.13 16.10
N LYS A 474 31.01 2.23 15.58
CA LYS A 474 31.29 0.92 16.19
C LYS A 474 32.49 0.90 17.14
N ALA A 475 33.39 1.86 17.01
CA ALA A 475 34.59 2.03 17.82
C ALA A 475 34.90 3.52 18.00
N PRO A 476 34.03 4.28 18.70
CA PRO A 476 34.14 5.72 18.83
C PRO A 476 35.48 6.15 19.46
N ALA A 477 35.92 7.36 19.11
CA ALA A 477 37.14 7.93 19.66
C ALA A 477 37.02 8.10 21.20
N PRO A 478 38.11 7.87 21.94
CA PRO A 478 38.11 8.04 23.39
C PRO A 478 37.83 9.50 23.76
N SER A 479 36.99 9.72 24.77
CA SER A 479 36.67 11.07 25.26
C SER A 479 37.82 11.69 26.07
N ASP A 480 38.70 10.85 26.64
CA ASP A 480 39.83 11.29 27.45
C ASP A 480 41.00 10.30 27.45
N GLY A 481 42.10 10.72 28.09
CA GLY A 481 43.35 9.97 28.20
C GLY A 481 43.23 8.58 28.84
N SER A 482 42.26 8.37 29.73
CA SER A 482 42.13 7.13 30.50
C SER A 482 41.57 5.98 29.67
N GLN A 483 40.79 6.29 28.62
CA GLN A 483 40.19 5.30 27.72
C GLN A 483 41.17 4.76 26.67
N LEU A 484 42.34 5.38 26.51
CA LEU A 484 43.38 4.94 25.57
C LEU A 484 44.02 3.61 25.97
N GLU A 485 44.14 3.33 27.27
CA GLU A 485 44.77 2.10 27.77
C GLU A 485 43.92 0.85 27.54
N ASN A 486 42.59 1.00 27.51
CA ASN A 486 41.63 -0.10 27.33
C ASN A 486 41.04 -0.18 25.90
N ARG A 487 41.66 0.50 24.93
CA ARG A 487 41.11 0.57 23.56
C ARG A 487 41.29 -0.76 22.83
N GLU A 488 40.18 -1.45 22.57
CA GLU A 488 40.15 -2.59 21.66
C GLU A 488 40.06 -2.12 20.21
N SER A 489 40.90 -2.69 19.33
CA SER A 489 40.82 -2.40 17.90
C SER A 489 39.65 -3.15 17.27
N TYR A 490 38.68 -2.43 16.70
CA TYR A 490 37.73 -3.02 15.75
C TYR A 490 38.49 -3.51 14.51
N VAL A 491 38.61 -4.83 14.34
CA VAL A 491 39.56 -5.41 13.38
C VAL A 491 38.99 -5.39 11.95
N LEU A 492 39.56 -4.57 11.08
CA LEU A 492 39.34 -4.56 9.64
C LEU A 492 40.39 -5.46 8.97
N ASP A 493 39.97 -6.66 8.57
CA ASP A 493 40.84 -7.67 7.96
C ASP A 493 40.64 -7.74 6.44
N PHE A 494 41.59 -7.19 5.68
CA PHE A 494 41.64 -7.26 4.22
C PHE A 494 42.37 -8.53 3.71
N GLY A 495 42.82 -9.40 4.61
CA GLY A 495 43.57 -10.61 4.29
C GLY A 495 44.93 -10.31 3.65
N SER A 496 45.20 -10.97 2.52
CA SER A 496 46.48 -10.84 1.81
C SER A 496 46.57 -9.61 0.89
N ASP A 497 45.46 -8.91 0.62
CA ASP A 497 45.47 -7.74 -0.26
C ASP A 497 45.83 -6.47 0.53
N ASP A 498 46.83 -5.77 0.02
CA ASP A 498 47.40 -4.57 0.61
C ASP A 498 47.03 -3.29 -0.13
N SER A 499 46.31 -3.37 -1.24
CA SER A 499 46.03 -2.22 -2.08
C SER A 499 45.33 -1.06 -1.34
N PHE A 500 44.28 -1.37 -0.57
CA PHE A 500 43.58 -0.38 0.25
C PHE A 500 44.34 0.00 1.54
N PRO A 501 44.88 -0.95 2.34
CA PRO A 501 45.77 -0.62 3.46
C PRO A 501 46.96 0.28 3.10
N LEU A 502 47.65 0.00 1.98
CA LEU A 502 48.76 0.83 1.49
C LEU A 502 48.28 2.21 1.07
N TYR A 503 47.12 2.34 0.43
CA TYR A 503 46.55 3.65 0.12
C TYR A 503 46.32 4.50 1.37
N VAL A 504 45.76 3.90 2.44
CA VAL A 504 45.56 4.59 3.73
C VAL A 504 46.91 4.99 4.34
N TRP A 505 47.90 4.10 4.26
CA TRP A 505 49.24 4.35 4.76
C TRP A 505 49.99 5.46 4.00
N ASP A 506 50.03 5.40 2.67
CA ASP A 506 50.65 6.39 1.80
C ASP A 506 50.08 7.79 2.04
N LYS A 507 48.76 7.87 2.31
CA LYS A 507 48.11 9.14 2.67
C LYS A 507 48.62 9.71 3.99
N VAL A 508 48.80 8.86 5.02
CA VAL A 508 49.39 9.28 6.30
C VAL A 508 50.87 9.66 6.14
N GLN A 509 51.64 8.99 5.27
CA GLN A 509 53.04 9.37 5.02
C GLN A 509 53.18 10.69 4.26
N SER A 510 52.24 11.01 3.36
CA SER A 510 52.31 12.24 2.55
C SER A 510 52.22 13.55 3.35
N ILE A 511 51.87 13.48 4.63
CA ILE A 511 51.75 14.60 5.58
C ILE A 511 53.03 15.44 5.67
N GLU A 512 54.21 14.82 5.58
CA GLU A 512 55.49 15.51 5.80
C GLU A 512 55.88 16.45 4.66
N THR A 513 55.19 16.37 3.51
CA THR A 513 55.68 16.94 2.24
C THR A 513 54.78 18.00 1.60
N LYS A 514 53.58 18.28 2.14
CA LYS A 514 52.58 19.16 1.47
C LYS A 514 51.80 20.08 2.41
N THR A 515 51.46 21.28 1.92
CA THR A 515 50.42 22.14 2.48
C THR A 515 49.05 21.51 2.25
N LEU A 516 48.30 21.24 3.32
CA LEU A 516 47.01 20.55 3.25
C LEU A 516 45.88 21.52 2.90
N ASP A 517 45.14 21.22 1.82
CA ASP A 517 43.83 21.83 1.61
C ASP A 517 42.75 21.16 2.48
N ARG A 518 41.53 21.72 2.51
CA ARG A 518 40.43 21.18 3.32
C ARG A 518 40.06 19.73 2.97
N ARG A 519 40.04 19.37 1.69
CA ARG A 519 39.65 18.02 1.24
C ARG A 519 40.75 17.00 1.55
N GLU A 520 42.01 17.40 1.45
CA GLU A 520 43.16 16.61 1.85
C GLU A 520 43.19 16.40 3.37
N ALA A 521 42.85 17.43 4.16
CA ALA A 521 42.73 17.33 5.60
C ALA A 521 41.60 16.36 6.03
N GLU A 522 40.44 16.41 5.38
CA GLU A 522 39.32 15.47 5.63
C GLU A 522 39.74 14.03 5.33
N ARG A 523 40.35 13.77 4.17
CA ARG A 523 40.85 12.43 3.80
C ARG A 523 41.94 11.93 4.74
N LEU A 524 42.82 12.82 5.19
CA LEU A 524 43.87 12.49 6.13
C LEU A 524 43.29 12.09 7.49
N TRP A 525 42.31 12.84 8.00
CA TRP A 525 41.62 12.51 9.23
C TRP A 525 40.96 11.12 9.12
N SER A 526 40.22 10.84 8.05
CA SER A 526 39.62 9.52 7.79
C SER A 526 40.67 8.39 7.77
N SER A 527 41.83 8.66 7.17
CA SER A 527 42.95 7.69 7.12
C SER A 527 43.48 7.35 8.51
N LEU A 528 43.59 8.36 9.39
CA LEU A 528 44.06 8.18 10.76
C LEU A 528 43.04 7.51 11.68
N VAL A 529 41.75 7.73 11.42
CA VAL A 529 40.68 6.98 12.10
C VAL A 529 40.75 5.51 11.70
N CYS A 530 40.94 5.19 10.42
CA CYS A 530 40.96 3.81 9.93
C CYS A 530 42.24 3.03 10.30
N LEU A 531 43.41 3.67 10.26
CA LEU A 531 44.70 2.98 10.34
C LEU A 531 44.89 2.08 11.59
N PRO A 532 44.49 2.47 12.83
CA PRO A 532 44.61 1.62 14.02
C PRO A 532 43.78 0.34 13.96
N HIS A 533 42.78 0.31 13.09
CA HIS A 533 41.79 -0.77 12.96
C HIS A 533 42.17 -1.77 11.86
N ILE A 534 43.12 -1.44 10.97
CA ILE A 534 43.56 -2.33 9.89
C ILE A 534 44.50 -3.43 10.42
N ARG A 535 44.15 -4.69 10.15
CA ARG A 535 44.88 -5.87 10.67
C ARG A 535 46.20 -6.14 9.94
N LYS A 536 47.27 -5.38 10.21
CA LYS A 536 48.66 -5.76 9.80
C LYS A 536 49.75 -5.38 10.81
N LYS A 537 50.79 -6.23 10.86
CA LYS A 537 51.94 -6.10 11.80
C LYS A 537 52.86 -4.91 11.49
N TYR A 538 53.05 -4.53 10.23
CA TYR A 538 54.00 -3.49 9.81
C TYR A 538 53.56 -2.07 10.24
N TYR A 539 52.27 -1.78 10.26
CA TYR A 539 51.78 -0.43 10.59
C TYR A 539 51.87 -0.09 12.08
N ARG A 540 51.89 -1.07 13.00
CA ARG A 540 51.83 -0.78 14.45
C ARG A 540 53.09 -0.11 15.01
N SER A 541 54.28 -0.42 14.48
CA SER A 541 55.53 0.24 14.87
C SER A 541 55.65 1.65 14.29
N GLU A 542 55.15 1.85 13.06
CA GLU A 542 55.24 3.12 12.34
C GLU A 542 54.05 4.08 12.63
N LEU A 543 52.93 3.57 13.15
CA LEU A 543 51.78 4.33 13.65
C LEU A 543 52.17 5.36 14.73
N LYS A 544 53.15 5.04 15.59
CA LYS A 544 53.69 5.99 16.57
C LYS A 544 54.38 7.18 15.89
N VAL A 545 55.06 6.94 14.77
CA VAL A 545 55.74 7.96 13.97
C VAL A 545 54.71 8.79 13.19
N GLY A 546 53.72 8.15 12.57
CA GLY A 546 52.64 8.83 11.85
C GLY A 546 51.73 9.68 12.76
N LEU A 547 51.40 9.21 13.96
CA LEU A 547 50.63 9.98 14.95
C LEU A 547 51.43 11.19 15.49
N SER A 548 52.74 11.04 15.64
CA SER A 548 53.66 12.14 15.96
C SER A 548 53.68 13.18 14.82
N ALA A 549 53.81 12.75 13.57
CA ALA A 549 53.77 13.62 12.40
C ALA A 549 52.41 14.32 12.23
N TYR A 550 51.29 13.62 12.44
CA TYR A 550 49.94 14.20 12.43
C TYR A 550 49.75 15.25 13.52
N ARG A 551 50.19 14.98 14.75
CA ARG A 551 50.16 15.97 15.84
C ARG A 551 50.94 17.22 15.43
N THR A 552 52.13 17.08 14.86
CA THR A 552 52.94 18.22 14.38
C THR A 552 52.28 18.97 13.22
N SER A 553 51.66 18.27 12.27
CA SER A 553 51.02 18.88 11.11
C SER A 553 49.66 19.52 11.39
N ILE A 554 48.83 18.96 12.28
CA ILE A 554 47.64 19.64 12.80
C ILE A 554 48.02 20.87 13.60
N THR A 555 49.04 20.77 14.46
CA THR A 555 49.49 21.93 15.22
C THR A 555 49.96 23.03 14.28
N LYS A 556 50.70 22.70 13.22
CA LYS A 556 51.08 23.65 12.16
C LYS A 556 49.90 24.20 11.35
N ALA A 557 48.92 23.37 10.99
CA ALA A 557 47.76 23.79 10.20
C ALA A 557 46.79 24.66 11.01
N LEU A 558 46.55 24.33 12.29
CA LEU A 558 45.76 25.16 13.20
C LEU A 558 46.45 26.49 13.53
N LEU A 559 47.78 26.49 13.66
CA LEU A 559 48.58 27.72 13.82
C LEU A 559 48.61 28.61 12.57
N HIS A 560 48.21 28.10 11.40
CA HIS A 560 48.15 28.86 10.15
C HIS A 560 46.75 29.47 9.90
N TYR A 561 45.75 29.05 10.66
CA TYR A 561 44.35 29.50 10.61
C TYR A 561 43.94 30.43 11.77
N VAL A 562 44.83 30.62 12.75
CA VAL A 562 44.80 31.68 13.78
C VAL A 562 45.77 32.76 13.36
#